data_AF-A0AAW0J1I1-F1
#
_entry.id   AF-A0AAW0J1I1-F1
#
_cell.length_a   1.000
_cell.length_b   1.000
_cell.length_c   1.000
_cell.angle_alpha   90.00
_cell.angle_beta   90.00
_cell.angle_gamma   90.00
#
_symmetry.space_group_name_H-M   'P 1'
#
loop_
_entity.id
_entity.type
_entity.pdbx_description
1 polymer ?
#
loop_
_entity_poly.entity_id
_entity_poly.type
_entity_poly.pdbx_seq_one_letter_code
_entity_poly.pdbx_strand_id
1 'polypeptide(L)'
;MLAVLYRQDEVFHILHKSPAKYSILAEVDSKSNSILHIAAMLEPSARPNKAPGAALLMQREIQWFKEVENVVHPSTLERTNKNDQTPRQLFIESHKELMKEREKWMKEIANSCTVVAALIVTIMFVAAITVLGGNQQESGLPMFLNVKVFMLFIISDALSLLSASISLLMFLGFTSSSYKAEDFLYSLPKKMMIGISTLIISIATMMITFCASLFIILKGKSVIIPVIGLASVPVTLFAWMQLRLLINMIMLTYGSRIVDREEKYEV
;
A
#
# COMPACT_ATOMS: atom_id res chain seq x y z
N MET A 1 -4.20 -5.70 31.55
CA MET A 1 -5.24 -4.97 30.78
C MET A 1 -4.86 -3.53 30.44
N LEU A 2 -4.43 -2.70 31.39
CA LEU A 2 -4.04 -1.30 31.11
C LEU A 2 -2.95 -1.18 30.04
N ALA A 3 -1.90 -2.02 30.11
CA ALA A 3 -0.87 -2.09 29.07
C ALA A 3 -1.47 -2.32 27.67
N VAL A 4 -2.52 -3.13 27.56
CA VAL A 4 -3.19 -3.41 26.29
C VAL A 4 -4.05 -2.24 25.80
N LEU A 5 -4.77 -1.59 26.72
CA LEU A 5 -5.59 -0.43 26.41
C LEU A 5 -4.76 0.73 25.82
N TYR A 6 -3.56 0.95 26.37
CA TYR A 6 -2.64 2.03 25.99
C TYR A 6 -1.55 1.60 25.00
N ARG A 7 -1.72 0.45 24.33
CA ARG A 7 -0.79 -0.05 23.28
C ARG A 7 0.67 -0.12 23.74
N GLN A 8 0.89 -0.49 25.00
CA GLN A 8 2.23 -0.68 25.59
C GLN A 8 2.75 -2.07 25.21
N ASP A 9 3.27 -2.17 23.99
CA ASP A 9 3.77 -3.39 23.36
C ASP A 9 4.93 -4.04 24.13
N GLU A 10 5.91 -3.25 24.58
CA GLU A 10 7.03 -3.75 25.38
C GLU A 10 6.56 -4.40 26.69
N VAL A 11 5.66 -3.71 27.41
CA VAL A 11 5.10 -4.20 28.67
C VAL A 11 4.28 -5.46 28.43
N PHE A 12 3.44 -5.48 27.39
CA PHE A 12 2.66 -6.64 27.02
C PHE A 12 3.53 -7.85 26.70
N HIS A 13 4.62 -7.65 25.96
CA HIS A 13 5.56 -8.71 25.60
C HIS A 13 6.29 -9.29 26.82
N ILE A 14 6.71 -8.44 27.77
CA ILE A 14 7.30 -8.89 29.05
C ILE A 14 6.28 -9.72 29.83
N LEU A 15 5.04 -9.26 29.94
CA LEU A 15 3.97 -9.99 30.63
C LEU A 15 3.64 -11.33 29.95
N HIS A 16 3.71 -11.40 28.62
CA HIS A 16 3.50 -12.63 27.87
C HIS A 16 4.62 -13.66 28.10
N LYS A 17 5.87 -13.23 28.37
CA LYS A 17 6.98 -14.12 28.73
C LYS A 17 6.98 -14.57 30.19
N SER A 18 6.16 -13.96 31.03
CA SER A 18 6.05 -14.30 32.45
C SER A 18 5.48 -15.71 32.68
N PRO A 19 5.92 -16.45 33.73
CA PRO A 19 5.29 -17.70 34.13
C PRO A 19 3.79 -17.53 34.49
N ALA A 20 3.36 -16.32 34.84
CA ALA A 20 1.97 -16.00 35.17
C ALA A 20 1.09 -15.67 33.94
N LYS A 21 1.60 -15.80 32.70
CA LYS A 21 0.90 -15.34 31.49
C LYS A 21 -0.52 -15.89 31.34
N TYR A 22 -0.75 -17.16 31.66
CA TYR A 22 -2.07 -17.79 31.49
C TYR A 22 -3.10 -17.20 32.44
N SER A 23 -2.71 -16.91 33.68
CA SER A 23 -3.56 -16.21 34.65
C SER A 23 -3.89 -14.80 34.16
N ILE A 24 -2.88 -14.06 33.70
CA ILE A 24 -3.04 -12.68 33.19
C ILE A 24 -3.96 -12.63 31.96
N LEU A 25 -3.83 -13.59 31.04
CA LEU A 25 -4.65 -13.65 29.82
C LEU A 25 -6.09 -14.09 30.09
N ALA A 26 -6.33 -14.82 31.18
CA ALA A 26 -7.66 -15.31 31.57
C ALA A 26 -8.48 -14.28 32.38
N GLU A 27 -7.85 -13.21 32.87
CA GLU A 27 -8.54 -12.16 33.61
C GLU A 27 -9.61 -11.45 32.77
N VAL A 28 -10.67 -11.00 33.44
CA VAL A 28 -11.73 -10.16 32.88
C VAL A 28 -11.97 -8.94 33.75
N ASP A 29 -12.36 -7.82 33.14
CA ASP A 29 -12.71 -6.61 33.87
C ASP A 29 -14.12 -6.69 34.50
N SER A 30 -14.53 -5.61 35.18
CA SER A 30 -15.86 -5.49 35.80
C SER A 30 -17.03 -5.54 34.82
N LYS A 31 -16.78 -5.38 33.51
CA LYS A 31 -17.74 -5.48 32.41
C LYS A 31 -17.63 -6.81 31.66
N SER A 32 -16.93 -7.78 32.22
CA SER A 32 -16.64 -9.08 31.60
C SER A 32 -15.82 -8.98 30.30
N ASN A 33 -15.15 -7.86 30.06
CA ASN A 33 -14.24 -7.70 28.93
C ASN A 33 -12.98 -8.54 29.19
N SER A 34 -12.70 -9.47 28.27
CA SER A 34 -11.39 -10.13 28.21
C SER A 34 -10.31 -9.17 27.74
N ILE A 35 -9.05 -9.59 27.84
CA ILE A 35 -7.92 -8.82 27.30
C ILE A 35 -8.08 -8.50 25.80
N LEU A 36 -8.74 -9.37 25.03
CA LEU A 36 -9.01 -9.13 23.61
C LEU A 36 -10.10 -8.08 23.38
N HIS A 37 -11.11 -7.99 24.26
CA HIS A 37 -12.05 -6.86 24.22
C HIS A 37 -11.36 -5.54 24.54
N ILE A 38 -10.38 -5.52 25.45
CA ILE A 38 -9.59 -4.32 25.74
C ILE A 38 -8.73 -3.93 24.53
N ALA A 39 -8.15 -4.89 23.82
CA ALA A 39 -7.46 -4.64 22.55
C ALA A 39 -8.41 -4.14 21.45
N ALA A 40 -9.70 -4.48 21.53
CA ALA A 40 -10.73 -4.06 20.59
C ALA A 40 -11.15 -2.59 20.75
N MET A 41 -10.96 -2.01 21.93
CA MET A 41 -11.31 -0.61 22.19
C MET A 41 -10.27 0.31 21.56
N LEU A 42 -10.73 1.41 20.94
CA LEU A 42 -9.82 2.44 20.46
C LEU A 42 -9.03 3.03 21.63
N GLU A 43 -7.71 3.18 21.46
CA GLU A 43 -6.84 3.77 22.48
C GLU A 43 -7.36 5.16 22.91
N PRO A 44 -7.60 5.41 24.21
CA PRO A 44 -8.20 6.68 24.67
C PRO A 44 -7.40 7.94 24.32
N SER A 45 -6.08 7.82 24.19
CA SER A 45 -5.16 8.90 23.81
C SER A 45 -4.96 9.02 22.30
N ALA A 46 -5.45 8.07 21.49
CA ALA A 46 -5.29 8.13 20.05
C ALA A 46 -6.10 9.29 19.48
N ARG A 47 -5.38 10.32 19.04
CA ARG A 47 -5.96 11.42 18.27
C ARG A 47 -5.85 11.08 16.79
N PRO A 48 -6.97 10.91 16.06
CA PRO A 48 -6.92 10.89 14.62
C PRO A 48 -6.46 12.27 14.14
N ASN A 49 -5.17 12.40 13.82
CA ASN A 49 -4.72 13.49 12.96
C ASN A 49 -5.27 13.22 11.54
N LYS A 50 -5.49 14.28 10.75
CA LYS A 50 -6.09 14.26 9.38
C LYS A 50 -5.83 12.97 8.58
N ALA A 51 -6.81 12.58 7.76
CA ALA A 51 -6.86 11.50 6.76
C ALA A 51 -5.63 10.58 6.58
N PRO A 52 -4.41 11.03 6.17
CA PRO A 52 -3.24 10.14 6.18
C PRO A 52 -3.01 9.47 7.54
N GLY A 53 -3.08 10.23 8.63
CA GLY A 53 -2.87 9.74 10.00
C GLY A 53 -3.95 8.75 10.47
N ALA A 54 -5.21 8.98 10.11
CA ALA A 54 -6.31 8.07 10.44
C ALA A 54 -6.15 6.70 9.78
N ALA A 55 -5.71 6.66 8.51
CA ALA A 55 -5.45 5.40 7.81
C ALA A 55 -4.29 4.61 8.44
N LEU A 56 -3.20 5.28 8.82
CA LEU A 56 -2.06 4.62 9.48
C LEU A 56 -2.43 4.14 10.90
N LEU A 57 -3.17 4.98 11.64
CA LEU A 57 -3.68 4.63 12.97
C LEU A 57 -4.57 3.39 12.88
N MET A 58 -5.57 3.40 12.00
CA MET A 58 -6.45 2.24 11.79
C MET A 58 -5.66 0.96 11.51
N GLN A 59 -4.62 1.07 10.70
CA GLN A 59 -3.80 -0.06 10.32
C GLN A 59 -2.95 -0.59 11.50
N ARG A 60 -2.43 0.31 12.36
CA ARG A 60 -1.78 -0.05 13.63
C ARG A 60 -2.75 -0.75 14.58
N GLU A 61 -3.98 -0.24 14.72
CA GLU A 61 -4.99 -0.85 15.60
C GLU A 61 -5.37 -2.27 15.15
N ILE A 62 -5.42 -2.54 13.83
CA ILE A 62 -5.62 -3.89 13.28
C ILE A 62 -4.46 -4.82 13.66
N GLN A 63 -3.21 -4.35 13.52
CA GLN A 63 -2.04 -5.16 13.88
C GLN A 63 -2.01 -5.48 15.37
N TRP A 64 -2.27 -4.48 16.22
CA TRP A 64 -2.34 -4.65 17.66
C TRP A 64 -3.41 -5.67 18.06
N PHE A 65 -4.62 -5.53 17.50
CA PHE A 65 -5.71 -6.47 17.77
C PHE A 65 -5.30 -7.90 17.41
N LYS A 66 -4.69 -8.10 16.23
CA LYS A 66 -4.17 -9.42 15.81
C LYS A 66 -3.08 -9.95 16.72
N GLU A 67 -2.18 -9.11 17.20
CA GLU A 67 -1.10 -9.55 18.08
C GLU A 67 -1.66 -10.12 19.38
N VAL A 68 -2.63 -9.44 19.97
CA VAL A 68 -3.33 -9.92 21.17
C VAL A 68 -4.18 -11.16 20.85
N GLU A 69 -4.85 -11.18 19.69
CA GLU A 69 -5.65 -12.32 19.21
C GLU A 69 -4.83 -13.61 19.10
N ASN A 70 -3.58 -13.51 18.65
CA ASN A 70 -2.70 -14.67 18.46
C ASN A 70 -2.18 -15.30 19.76
N VAL A 71 -2.25 -14.60 20.89
CA VAL A 71 -1.72 -15.10 22.17
C VAL A 71 -2.81 -15.56 23.14
N VAL A 72 -4.07 -15.20 22.89
CA VAL A 72 -5.20 -15.61 23.73
C VAL A 72 -5.71 -17.00 23.33
N HIS A 73 -6.37 -17.69 24.27
CA HIS A 73 -7.01 -18.97 23.99
C HIS A 73 -8.19 -18.79 23.01
N PRO A 74 -8.44 -19.71 22.05
CA PRO A 74 -9.50 -19.57 21.04
C PRO A 74 -10.90 -19.29 21.60
N SER A 75 -11.24 -19.83 22.79
CA SER A 75 -12.51 -19.54 23.46
C SER A 75 -12.71 -18.05 23.80
N THR A 76 -11.65 -17.26 23.83
CA THR A 76 -11.69 -15.81 24.08
C THR A 76 -12.24 -15.04 22.87
N LEU A 77 -12.17 -15.62 21.67
CA LEU A 77 -12.64 -15.01 20.42
C LEU A 77 -14.16 -14.91 20.37
N GLU A 78 -14.85 -15.91 20.92
CA GLU A 78 -16.31 -16.01 20.92
C GLU A 78 -16.94 -15.53 22.24
N ARG A 79 -16.13 -15.28 23.27
CA ARG A 79 -16.62 -14.78 24.55
C ARG A 79 -17.27 -13.42 24.35
N THR A 80 -18.45 -13.23 24.93
CA THR A 80 -19.13 -11.93 24.94
C THR A 80 -18.86 -11.17 26.25
N ASN A 81 -18.87 -9.84 26.15
CA ASN A 81 -18.88 -8.96 27.32
C ASN A 81 -20.32 -8.78 27.87
N LYS A 82 -20.49 -7.94 28.90
CA LYS A 82 -21.82 -7.64 29.47
C LYS A 82 -22.81 -6.97 28.50
N ASN A 83 -22.34 -6.48 27.36
CA ASN A 83 -23.19 -5.90 26.31
C ASN A 83 -23.48 -6.91 25.19
N ASP A 84 -23.20 -8.20 25.40
CA ASP A 84 -23.34 -9.28 24.41
C ASP A 84 -22.51 -9.07 23.13
N GLN A 85 -21.42 -8.31 23.22
CA GLN A 85 -20.53 -8.07 22.08
C GLN A 85 -19.33 -9.00 22.16
N THR A 86 -18.95 -9.59 21.02
CA THR A 86 -17.64 -10.27 20.88
C THR A 86 -16.51 -9.24 20.73
N PRO A 87 -15.23 -9.61 20.93
CA PRO A 87 -14.11 -8.71 20.73
C PRO A 87 -14.07 -8.14 19.30
N ARG A 88 -14.39 -8.94 18.30
CA ARG A 88 -14.40 -8.51 16.89
C ARG A 88 -15.52 -7.50 16.60
N GLN A 89 -16.71 -7.72 17.15
CA GLN A 89 -17.83 -6.77 17.03
C GLN A 89 -17.49 -5.44 17.71
N LEU A 90 -16.90 -5.51 18.92
CA LEU A 90 -16.48 -4.32 19.65
C LEU A 90 -15.39 -3.54 18.89
N PHE A 91 -14.47 -4.24 18.21
CA PHE A 91 -13.42 -3.61 17.39
C PHE A 91 -14.02 -2.82 16.23
N ILE A 92 -14.97 -3.43 15.50
CA ILE A 92 -15.64 -2.78 14.37
C ILE A 92 -16.38 -1.53 14.83
N GLU A 93 -17.14 -1.62 15.93
CA GLU A 93 -17.91 -0.48 16.43
C GLU A 93 -17.00 0.63 16.96
N SER A 94 -15.96 0.29 17.75
CA SER A 94 -15.04 1.27 18.33
C SER A 94 -14.21 2.04 17.28
N HIS A 95 -13.97 1.44 16.11
CA HIS A 95 -13.14 2.00 15.05
C HIS A 95 -13.93 2.48 13.83
N LYS A 96 -15.26 2.51 13.90
CA LYS A 96 -16.14 2.81 12.76
C LYS A 96 -15.82 4.12 12.04
N GLU A 97 -15.58 5.21 12.77
CA GLU A 97 -15.25 6.50 12.17
C GLU A 97 -13.84 6.49 11.54
N LEU A 98 -12.85 5.85 12.18
CA LEU A 98 -11.52 5.65 11.61
C LEU A 98 -11.56 4.84 10.31
N MET A 99 -12.41 3.81 10.25
CA MET A 99 -12.63 3.04 9.04
C MET A 99 -13.20 3.89 7.90
N LYS A 100 -14.19 4.75 8.19
CA LYS A 100 -14.75 5.67 7.19
C LYS A 100 -13.73 6.68 6.68
N GLU A 101 -12.92 7.26 7.56
CA GLU A 101 -11.86 8.20 7.18
C GLU A 101 -10.79 7.52 6.32
N ARG A 102 -10.37 6.31 6.72
CA ARG A 102 -9.46 5.48 5.93
C ARG A 102 -10.04 5.18 4.55
N GLU A 103 -11.31 4.79 4.47
CA GLU A 103 -11.98 4.48 3.20
C GLU A 103 -11.95 5.70 2.27
N LYS A 104 -12.34 6.85 2.80
CA LYS A 104 -12.37 8.11 2.06
C LYS A 104 -10.99 8.47 1.52
N TRP A 105 -9.98 8.42 2.38
CA TRP A 105 -8.59 8.73 2.00
C TRP A 105 -8.07 7.77 0.91
N MET A 106 -8.34 6.47 1.05
CA MET A 106 -7.94 5.49 0.04
C MET A 106 -8.68 5.70 -1.29
N LYS A 107 -9.97 6.09 -1.28
CA LYS A 107 -10.73 6.46 -2.49
C LYS A 107 -10.16 7.70 -3.16
N GLU A 108 -9.80 8.73 -2.39
CA GLU A 108 -9.16 9.94 -2.91
C GLU A 108 -7.83 9.59 -3.62
N ILE A 109 -6.98 8.76 -2.99
CA ILE A 109 -5.73 8.31 -3.60
C ILE A 109 -5.98 7.46 -4.84
N ALA A 110 -6.92 6.52 -4.79
CA ALA A 110 -7.26 5.68 -5.93
C ALA A 110 -7.72 6.51 -7.13
N ASN A 111 -8.53 7.56 -6.89
CA ASN A 111 -8.96 8.48 -7.94
C ASN A 111 -7.80 9.27 -8.54
N SER A 112 -6.90 9.83 -7.71
CA SER A 112 -5.71 10.51 -8.20
C SER A 112 -4.80 9.57 -9.01
N CYS A 113 -4.60 8.33 -8.56
CA CYS A 113 -3.78 7.35 -9.26
C CYS A 113 -4.44 6.84 -10.55
N THR A 114 -5.78 6.77 -10.61
CA THR A 114 -6.55 6.46 -11.82
C THR A 114 -6.26 7.48 -12.91
N VAL A 115 -6.27 8.77 -12.57
CA VAL A 115 -5.93 9.84 -13.54
C VAL A 115 -4.51 9.70 -14.06
N VAL A 116 -3.54 9.45 -13.16
CA VAL A 116 -2.13 9.24 -13.55
C VAL A 116 -1.98 8.00 -14.44
N ALA A 117 -2.60 6.88 -14.09
CA ALA A 117 -2.56 5.65 -14.88
C ALA A 117 -3.16 5.87 -16.29
N ALA A 118 -4.31 6.55 -16.39
CA ALA A 118 -4.94 6.88 -17.66
C ALA A 118 -4.07 7.79 -18.55
N LEU A 119 -3.40 8.78 -17.94
CA LEU A 119 -2.43 9.64 -18.64
C LEU A 119 -1.25 8.83 -19.18
N ILE A 120 -0.68 7.92 -18.39
CA ILE A 120 0.41 7.06 -18.84
C ILE A 120 -0.07 6.18 -20.00
N VAL A 121 -1.24 5.53 -19.89
CA VAL A 121 -1.80 4.73 -20.99
C VAL A 121 -1.88 5.54 -22.28
N THR A 122 -2.38 6.78 -22.20
CA THR A 122 -2.54 7.65 -23.37
C THR A 122 -1.19 8.05 -23.97
N ILE A 123 -0.25 8.51 -23.13
CA ILE A 123 1.07 8.98 -23.57
C ILE A 123 1.86 7.85 -24.23
N MET A 124 1.88 6.67 -23.60
CA MET A 124 2.61 5.52 -24.13
C MET A 124 1.98 5.00 -25.42
N PHE A 125 0.65 4.93 -25.51
CA PHE A 125 -0.03 4.52 -26.74
C PHE A 125 0.28 5.46 -27.92
N VAL A 126 0.31 6.77 -27.66
CA VAL A 126 0.73 7.77 -28.66
C VAL A 126 2.20 7.58 -29.02
N ALA A 127 3.08 7.36 -28.05
CA ALA A 127 4.50 7.11 -28.28
C ALA A 127 4.73 5.88 -29.16
N ALA A 128 4.00 4.79 -28.92
CA ALA A 128 4.07 3.57 -29.73
C ALA A 128 3.75 3.86 -31.21
N ILE A 129 2.63 4.52 -31.50
CA ILE A 129 2.19 4.77 -32.87
C ILE A 129 3.10 5.78 -33.58
N THR A 130 3.51 6.84 -32.88
CA THR A 130 4.35 7.90 -33.47
C THR A 130 5.76 7.41 -33.82
N VAL A 131 6.37 6.58 -32.96
CA VAL A 131 7.69 6.00 -33.23
C VAL A 131 7.60 4.90 -34.29
N LEU A 132 6.54 4.08 -34.30
CA LEU A 132 6.31 3.08 -35.35
C LEU A 132 5.96 3.69 -36.72
N GLY A 133 5.37 4.88 -36.75
CA GLY A 133 4.90 5.56 -37.96
C GLY A 133 5.98 6.21 -38.83
N GLY A 134 7.25 6.18 -38.41
CA GLY A 134 8.38 6.72 -39.18
C GLY A 134 8.81 5.77 -40.32
N ASN A 135 8.06 5.74 -41.42
CA ASN A 135 8.35 4.91 -42.58
C ASN A 135 9.03 5.72 -43.71
N GLN A 136 10.03 5.13 -44.37
CA GLN A 136 10.49 5.60 -45.69
C GLN A 136 9.62 4.92 -46.75
N GLN A 137 9.16 5.70 -47.74
CA GLN A 137 8.20 5.32 -48.79
C GLN A 137 8.57 4.08 -49.65
N GLU A 138 9.73 3.46 -49.46
CA GLU A 138 10.22 2.37 -50.31
C GLU A 138 10.43 1.01 -49.61
N SER A 139 10.35 0.89 -48.27
CA SER A 139 10.69 -0.40 -47.60
C SER A 139 9.76 -0.88 -46.47
N GLY A 140 8.81 -0.07 -45.98
CA GLY A 140 7.81 -0.55 -45.01
C GLY A 140 8.35 -0.89 -43.61
N LEU A 141 9.64 -0.69 -43.36
CA LEU A 141 10.31 -0.97 -42.09
C LEU A 141 10.72 0.35 -41.40
N PRO A 142 10.47 0.50 -40.09
CA PRO A 142 10.79 1.73 -39.38
C PRO A 142 12.31 1.99 -39.40
N MET A 143 12.68 3.22 -39.73
CA MET A 143 14.06 3.66 -39.90
C MET A 143 14.78 3.80 -38.55
N PHE A 144 15.14 2.70 -37.89
CA PHE A 144 15.96 2.76 -36.67
C PHE A 144 17.19 1.86 -36.77
N LEU A 145 18.31 2.50 -37.12
CA LEU A 145 19.66 1.95 -37.27
C LEU A 145 20.26 1.29 -36.01
N ASN A 146 19.56 1.30 -34.87
CA ASN A 146 19.98 0.57 -33.67
C ASN A 146 18.85 -0.36 -33.20
N VAL A 147 18.79 -1.53 -33.85
CA VAL A 147 17.79 -2.58 -33.58
C VAL A 147 17.66 -2.86 -32.09
N LYS A 148 18.75 -2.81 -31.32
CA LYS A 148 18.74 -3.08 -29.88
C LYS A 148 17.97 -2.01 -29.08
N VAL A 149 18.22 -0.72 -29.34
CA VAL A 149 17.55 0.39 -28.62
C VAL A 149 16.09 0.49 -29.03
N PHE A 150 15.79 0.22 -30.30
CA PHE A 150 14.41 0.18 -30.79
C PHE A 150 13.61 -0.97 -30.18
N MET A 151 14.18 -2.18 -30.10
CA MET A 151 13.53 -3.31 -29.41
C MET A 151 13.32 -3.01 -27.92
N LEU A 152 14.28 -2.37 -27.25
CA LEU A 152 14.13 -1.92 -25.86
C LEU A 152 12.98 -0.92 -25.70
N PHE A 153 12.83 0.02 -26.64
CA PHE A 153 11.72 0.96 -26.67
C PHE A 153 10.37 0.22 -26.74
N ILE A 154 10.19 -0.69 -27.72
CA ILE A 154 8.94 -1.42 -27.91
C ILE A 154 8.58 -2.29 -26.70
N ILE A 155 9.55 -3.03 -26.15
CA ILE A 155 9.32 -3.89 -24.98
C ILE A 155 8.94 -3.06 -23.74
N SER A 156 9.66 -1.97 -23.50
CA SER A 156 9.42 -1.10 -22.34
C SER A 156 8.09 -0.35 -22.46
N ASP A 157 7.74 0.08 -23.67
CA ASP A 157 6.46 0.72 -23.99
C ASP A 157 5.28 -0.22 -23.71
N ALA A 158 5.33 -1.44 -24.25
CA ALA A 158 4.32 -2.46 -24.01
C ALA A 158 4.17 -2.80 -22.52
N LEU A 159 5.30 -2.93 -21.80
CA LEU A 159 5.28 -3.22 -20.37
C LEU A 159 4.68 -2.05 -19.57
N SER A 160 4.97 -0.81 -19.96
CA SER A 160 4.35 0.37 -19.36
C SER A 160 2.84 0.37 -19.57
N LEU A 161 2.37 0.14 -20.80
CA LEU A 161 0.95 0.11 -21.15
C LEU A 161 0.18 -0.97 -20.40
N LEU A 162 0.71 -2.21 -20.39
CA LEU A 162 0.06 -3.33 -19.69
C LEU A 162 0.00 -3.08 -18.19
N SER A 163 1.11 -2.62 -17.60
CA SER A 163 1.18 -2.38 -16.16
C SER A 163 0.29 -1.20 -15.73
N ALA A 164 0.25 -0.11 -16.52
CA ALA A 164 -0.66 1.02 -16.30
C ALA A 164 -2.13 0.60 -16.44
N SER A 165 -2.46 -0.23 -17.43
CA SER A 165 -3.83 -0.73 -17.64
C SER A 165 -4.30 -1.61 -16.48
N ILE A 166 -3.43 -2.49 -15.98
CA ILE A 166 -3.73 -3.30 -14.78
C ILE A 166 -3.95 -2.39 -13.57
N SER A 167 -3.08 -1.40 -13.36
CA SER A 167 -3.21 -0.41 -12.29
C SER A 167 -4.55 0.35 -12.38
N LEU A 168 -4.90 0.81 -13.58
CA LEU A 168 -6.15 1.52 -13.86
C LEU A 168 -7.37 0.67 -13.51
N LEU A 169 -7.41 -0.60 -13.95
CA LEU A 169 -8.49 -1.53 -13.62
C LEU A 169 -8.60 -1.77 -12.11
N MET A 170 -7.48 -1.90 -11.41
CA MET A 170 -7.46 -2.09 -9.96
C MET A 170 -8.02 -0.87 -9.21
N PHE A 171 -7.67 0.36 -9.62
CA PHE A 171 -8.20 1.57 -9.00
C PHE A 171 -9.67 1.85 -9.37
N LEU A 172 -10.08 1.61 -10.62
CA LEU A 172 -11.48 1.71 -11.02
C LEU A 172 -12.36 0.70 -10.27
N GLY A 173 -11.86 -0.55 -10.15
CA GLY A 173 -12.52 -1.59 -9.36
C GLY A 173 -12.64 -1.21 -7.89
N PHE A 174 -11.65 -0.50 -7.34
CA PHE A 174 -11.67 0.05 -5.99
C PHE A 174 -12.74 1.13 -5.82
N THR A 175 -12.78 2.13 -6.69
CA THR A 175 -13.74 3.25 -6.59
C THR A 175 -15.18 2.80 -6.83
N SER A 176 -15.39 1.75 -7.64
CA SER A 176 -16.72 1.26 -8.01
C SER A 176 -17.37 0.31 -6.99
N SER A 177 -16.61 -0.20 -6.01
CA SER A 177 -17.13 -1.20 -5.05
C SER A 177 -17.51 -0.56 -3.72
N SER A 178 -18.75 -0.82 -3.29
CA SER A 178 -19.21 -0.55 -1.91
C SER A 178 -18.80 -1.72 -1.03
N TYR A 179 -17.70 -1.57 -0.27
CA TYR A 179 -17.19 -2.63 0.60
C TYR A 179 -17.98 -2.68 1.92
N LYS A 180 -18.32 -3.90 2.38
CA LYS A 180 -18.81 -4.12 3.75
C LYS A 180 -17.64 -4.00 4.74
N ALA A 181 -17.91 -3.49 5.95
CA ALA A 181 -16.90 -3.20 6.98
C ALA A 181 -15.99 -4.39 7.36
N GLU A 182 -16.45 -5.64 7.16
CA GLU A 182 -15.68 -6.83 7.50
C GLU A 182 -14.66 -7.23 6.43
N ASP A 183 -15.01 -7.09 5.14
CA ASP A 183 -14.10 -7.32 4.01
C ASP A 183 -13.10 -6.17 3.85
N PHE A 184 -13.46 -5.00 4.38
CA PHE A 184 -12.71 -3.75 4.35
C PHE A 184 -11.31 -3.87 4.98
N LEU A 185 -11.18 -4.62 6.08
CA LEU A 185 -9.95 -4.61 6.89
C LEU A 185 -8.74 -5.24 6.19
N TYR A 186 -8.97 -6.25 5.34
CA TYR A 186 -7.88 -7.02 4.74
C TYR A 186 -7.87 -6.99 3.21
N SER A 187 -9.04 -7.05 2.56
CA SER A 187 -9.08 -7.10 1.10
C SER A 187 -8.74 -5.76 0.46
N LEU A 188 -9.09 -4.67 1.14
CA LEU A 188 -8.97 -3.31 0.63
C LEU A 188 -7.52 -2.83 0.50
N PRO A 189 -6.68 -2.85 1.56
CA PRO A 189 -5.27 -2.50 1.43
C PRO A 189 -4.52 -3.39 0.43
N LYS A 190 -4.85 -4.68 0.33
CA LYS A 190 -4.19 -5.60 -0.60
C LYS A 190 -4.43 -5.20 -2.07
N LYS A 191 -5.67 -4.89 -2.45
CA LYS A 191 -5.99 -4.42 -3.81
C LYS A 191 -5.29 -3.11 -4.13
N MET A 192 -5.28 -2.18 -3.16
CA MET A 192 -4.61 -0.88 -3.30
C MET A 192 -3.10 -1.03 -3.50
N MET A 193 -2.45 -1.92 -2.74
CA MET A 193 -1.02 -2.21 -2.89
C MET A 193 -0.69 -2.76 -4.28
N ILE A 194 -1.49 -3.69 -4.82
CA ILE A 194 -1.28 -4.23 -6.16
C ILE A 194 -1.39 -3.12 -7.21
N GLY A 195 -2.40 -2.25 -7.10
CA GLY A 195 -2.58 -1.11 -8.02
C GLY A 195 -1.41 -0.13 -7.99
N ILE A 196 -0.92 0.23 -6.80
CA ILE A 196 0.24 1.13 -6.66
C ILE A 196 1.52 0.46 -7.18
N SER A 197 1.71 -0.84 -6.93
CA SER A 197 2.89 -1.58 -7.38
C SER A 197 2.99 -1.60 -8.91
N THR A 198 1.91 -1.93 -9.60
CA THR A 198 1.87 -1.93 -11.07
C THR A 198 2.01 -0.52 -11.64
N LEU A 199 1.52 0.51 -10.94
CA LEU A 199 1.74 1.91 -11.34
C LEU A 199 3.23 2.29 -11.28
N ILE A 200 3.94 1.91 -10.22
CA ILE A 200 5.39 2.16 -10.08
C ILE A 200 6.17 1.47 -11.20
N ILE A 201 5.84 0.21 -11.50
CA ILE A 201 6.46 -0.53 -12.61
C ILE A 201 6.24 0.22 -13.94
N SER A 202 5.02 0.70 -14.18
CA SER A 202 4.69 1.46 -15.39
C SER A 202 5.47 2.77 -15.50
N ILE A 203 5.63 3.52 -14.40
CA ILE A 203 6.39 4.76 -14.40
C ILE A 203 7.88 4.49 -14.68
N ALA A 204 8.43 3.42 -14.11
CA ALA A 204 9.81 3.03 -14.35
C ALA A 204 10.04 2.66 -15.82
N THR A 205 9.15 1.87 -16.42
CA THR A 205 9.27 1.46 -17.82
C THR A 205 8.99 2.62 -18.78
N MET A 206 8.05 3.52 -18.46
CA MET A 206 7.85 4.77 -19.18
C MET A 206 9.13 5.61 -19.25
N MET A 207 9.89 5.71 -18.14
CA MET A 207 11.16 6.42 -18.14
C MET A 207 12.22 5.75 -19.02
N ILE A 208 12.26 4.42 -19.03
CA ILE A 208 13.15 3.66 -19.94
C ILE A 208 12.77 3.95 -21.40
N THR A 209 11.48 3.92 -21.73
CA THR A 209 10.96 4.23 -23.07
C THR A 209 11.29 5.65 -23.48
N PHE A 210 11.11 6.63 -22.59
CA PHE A 210 11.45 8.03 -22.84
C PHE A 210 12.95 8.20 -23.13
N CYS A 211 13.83 7.63 -22.31
CA CYS A 211 15.27 7.64 -22.55
C CYS A 211 15.61 7.00 -23.91
N ALA A 212 15.07 5.81 -24.20
CA ALA A 212 15.30 5.13 -25.47
C ALA A 212 14.85 5.98 -26.67
N SER A 213 13.69 6.65 -26.57
CA SER A 213 13.17 7.56 -27.60
C SER A 213 14.09 8.76 -27.85
N LEU A 214 14.62 9.38 -26.80
CA LEU A 214 15.56 10.51 -26.93
C LEU A 214 16.89 10.06 -27.56
N PHE A 215 17.40 8.88 -27.19
CA PHE A 215 18.58 8.30 -27.81
C PHE A 215 18.38 8.03 -29.31
N ILE A 216 17.19 7.59 -29.68
CA ILE A 216 16.79 7.36 -31.07
C ILE A 216 16.70 8.69 -31.84
N ILE A 217 16.06 9.71 -31.29
CA ILE A 217 15.74 10.98 -31.99
C ILE A 217 16.95 11.93 -32.07
N LEU A 218 17.71 12.11 -30.98
CA LEU A 218 18.73 13.17 -30.86
C LEU A 218 20.17 12.72 -31.19
N LYS A 219 20.34 11.54 -31.79
CA LYS A 219 21.63 10.87 -32.03
C LYS A 219 22.78 11.85 -32.34
N GLY A 220 23.84 11.81 -31.51
CA GLY A 220 25.08 12.57 -31.71
C GLY A 220 25.13 13.98 -31.14
N LYS A 221 24.06 14.47 -30.48
CA LYS A 221 24.04 15.79 -29.84
C LYS A 221 24.43 15.68 -28.35
N SER A 222 25.42 16.48 -27.91
CA SER A 222 25.81 16.57 -26.49
C SER A 222 24.66 17.06 -25.57
N VAL A 223 23.62 17.65 -26.17
CA VAL A 223 22.39 18.14 -25.51
C VAL A 223 21.52 17.01 -24.93
N ILE A 224 21.74 15.74 -25.28
CA ILE A 224 20.95 14.61 -24.75
C ILE A 224 21.05 14.49 -23.23
N ILE A 225 22.26 14.61 -22.68
CA ILE A 225 22.54 14.40 -21.25
C ILE A 225 21.77 15.39 -20.36
N PRO A 226 21.83 16.72 -20.60
CA PRO A 226 21.06 17.67 -19.78
C PRO A 226 19.54 17.53 -19.97
N VAL A 227 19.06 17.16 -21.16
CA VAL A 227 17.62 16.98 -21.43
C VAL A 227 17.05 15.77 -20.68
N ILE A 228 17.77 14.63 -20.69
CA ILE A 228 17.38 13.44 -19.92
C ILE A 228 17.38 13.76 -18.43
N GLY A 229 18.42 14.43 -17.94
CA GLY A 229 18.53 14.85 -16.54
C GLY A 229 17.31 15.67 -16.12
N LEU A 230 17.03 16.75 -16.84
CA LEU A 230 15.93 17.67 -16.52
C LEU A 230 14.55 16.99 -16.58
N ALA A 231 14.30 16.15 -17.59
CA ALA A 231 13.03 15.44 -17.75
C ALA A 231 12.80 14.33 -16.70
N SER A 232 13.88 13.74 -16.18
CA SER A 232 13.78 12.66 -15.18
C SER A 232 13.44 13.15 -13.77
N VAL A 233 13.73 14.42 -13.44
CA VAL A 233 13.54 14.96 -12.09
C VAL A 233 12.08 14.88 -11.60
N PRO A 234 11.06 15.36 -12.35
CA PRO A 234 9.67 15.28 -11.89
C PRO A 234 9.18 13.83 -11.74
N VAL A 235 9.60 12.94 -12.64
CA VAL A 235 9.13 11.55 -12.66
C VAL A 235 9.76 10.73 -11.55
N THR A 236 11.05 10.93 -11.28
CA THR A 236 11.73 10.28 -10.15
C THR A 236 11.20 10.78 -8.80
N LEU A 237 10.93 12.08 -8.66
CA LEU A 237 10.28 12.64 -7.47
C LEU A 237 8.89 12.03 -7.24
N PHE A 238 8.09 11.90 -8.31
CA PHE A 238 6.77 11.29 -8.22
C PHE A 238 6.83 9.79 -7.87
N ALA A 239 7.71 9.03 -8.53
CA ALA A 239 7.94 7.62 -8.23
C ALA A 239 8.41 7.41 -6.79
N TRP A 240 9.29 8.28 -6.29
CA TRP A 240 9.76 8.27 -4.91
C TRP A 240 8.63 8.54 -3.92
N MET A 241 7.73 9.48 -4.22
CA MET A 241 6.55 9.76 -3.39
C MET A 241 5.61 8.55 -3.31
N GLN A 242 5.36 7.87 -4.44
CA GLN A 242 4.55 6.65 -4.50
C GLN A 242 5.20 5.48 -3.78
N LEU A 243 6.53 5.35 -3.89
CA LEU A 243 7.29 4.32 -3.19
C LEU A 243 7.23 4.51 -1.67
N ARG A 244 7.40 5.73 -1.17
CA ARG A 244 7.22 6.01 0.28
C ARG A 244 5.83 5.61 0.76
N LEU A 245 4.80 5.89 -0.04
CA LEU A 245 3.42 5.55 0.30
C LEU A 245 3.19 4.03 0.36
N LEU A 246 3.77 3.29 -0.60
CA LEU A 246 3.75 1.83 -0.63
C LEU A 246 4.52 1.21 0.55
N ILE A 247 5.73 1.72 0.86
CA ILE A 247 6.52 1.27 2.02
C ILE A 247 5.74 1.49 3.31
N ASN A 248 5.12 2.66 3.49
CA ASN A 248 4.30 2.94 4.67
C ASN A 248 3.14 1.95 4.78
N MET A 249 2.44 1.66 3.67
CA MET A 249 1.37 0.65 3.67
C MET A 249 1.87 -0.76 3.97
N ILE A 250 3.04 -1.15 3.45
CA ILE A 250 3.64 -2.47 3.72
C ILE A 250 4.07 -2.57 5.18
N MET A 251 4.80 -1.59 5.72
CA MET A 251 5.19 -1.58 7.13
C MET A 251 3.97 -1.61 8.05
N LEU A 252 2.91 -0.89 7.74
CA LEU A 252 1.71 -0.92 8.57
C LEU A 252 0.88 -2.17 8.35
N THR A 253 1.00 -2.86 7.23
CA THR A 253 0.28 -4.13 7.00
C THR A 253 1.04 -5.34 7.56
N TYR A 254 2.37 -5.33 7.47
CA TYR A 254 3.23 -6.49 7.74
C TYR A 254 4.34 -6.23 8.79
N GLY A 255 4.67 -4.98 9.08
CA GLY A 255 5.84 -4.57 9.88
C GLY A 255 5.78 -4.89 11.37
N SER A 256 4.61 -5.18 11.96
CA SER A 256 4.54 -5.64 13.36
C SER A 256 5.13 -7.04 13.57
N ARG A 257 5.64 -7.71 12.53
CA ARG A 257 6.31 -9.01 12.64
C ARG A 257 7.83 -9.00 12.43
N ILE A 258 8.46 -7.89 12.01
CA ILE A 258 9.82 -7.99 11.40
C ILE A 258 10.88 -7.07 12.00
N VAL A 259 10.58 -6.02 12.80
CA VAL A 259 11.62 -5.04 13.14
C VAL A 259 12.31 -5.20 14.50
N ASP A 260 11.85 -6.05 15.45
CA ASP A 260 12.57 -6.17 16.74
C ASP A 260 12.56 -7.58 17.37
N ARG A 261 12.88 -8.64 16.62
CA ARG A 261 12.98 -9.99 17.25
C ARG A 261 14.19 -10.87 16.95
N GLU A 262 15.19 -10.44 16.18
CA GLU A 262 16.40 -11.29 16.00
C GLU A 262 17.76 -10.70 16.44
N GLU A 263 17.88 -9.45 16.91
CA GLU A 263 19.24 -8.90 17.18
C GLU A 263 19.53 -8.35 18.59
N LYS A 264 18.73 -8.62 19.64
CA LYS A 264 19.02 -8.00 20.95
C LYS A 264 19.03 -8.84 22.22
N TYR A 265 18.98 -10.17 22.17
CA TYR A 265 19.13 -10.99 23.38
C TYR A 265 19.95 -12.27 23.17
N GLU A 266 21.03 -12.19 22.40
CA GLU A 266 22.21 -13.05 22.63
C GLU A 266 23.28 -12.22 23.33
N VAL A 267 23.17 -12.09 24.67
CA VAL A 267 24.30 -12.02 25.61
C VAL A 267 23.83 -12.61 26.94
#